data_AF-A0A1M6BUE2-F1
#
_entry.id   AF-A0A1M6BUE2-F1
#
_cell.length_a   1.000
_cell.length_b   1.000
_cell.length_c   1.000
_cell.angle_alpha   90.00
_cell.angle_beta   90.00
_cell.angle_gamma   90.00
#
_symmetry.space_group_name_H-M   'P 1'
#
loop_
_entity.id
_entity.type
_entity.pdbx_description
1 polymer ?
#
loop_
_entity_poly.entity_id
_entity_poly.type
_entity_poly.pdbx_seq_one_letter_code
_entity_poly.pdbx_strand_id
1 'polypeptide(L)'
;FNVVAQAYERQSIIVTSNLQFGQWNTVLGDNRLTAALIDRLVHHAHILAFEGESYRLQKALSAIAINQSEDKDNRITTTAN
;
A
#
# COMPACT_ATOMS: atom_id res chain seq x y z
N PHE A 1 -3.93 19.92 -0.20
CA PHE A 1 -3.01 21.06 0.07
C PHE A 1 -3.12 21.56 1.51
N ASN A 2 -4.28 22.08 1.94
CA ASN A 2 -4.43 22.77 3.23
C ASN A 2 -3.94 21.98 4.46
N VAL A 3 -4.23 20.67 4.54
CA VAL A 3 -3.78 19.82 5.66
C VAL A 3 -2.26 19.83 5.82
N VAL A 4 -1.54 19.61 4.72
CA VAL A 4 -0.07 19.62 4.72
C VAL A 4 0.47 21.01 5.04
N ALA A 5 -0.10 22.06 4.44
CA ALA A 5 0.34 23.43 4.68
C ALA A 5 0.15 23.88 6.14
N GLN A 6 -0.92 23.43 6.81
CA GLN A 6 -1.18 23.76 8.21
C GLN A 6 -0.28 23.00 9.20
N ALA A 7 0.05 21.75 8.86
CA ALA A 7 0.88 20.90 9.70
C ALA A 7 2.39 21.10 9.47
N TYR A 8 2.79 21.67 8.33
CA TYR A 8 4.17 22.00 8.02
C TYR A 8 4.83 22.78 9.19
N GLU A 9 5.94 22.25 9.69
CA GLU A 9 6.70 22.77 10.86
C GLU A 9 5.91 22.85 12.18
N ARG A 10 4.71 22.28 12.26
CA ARG A 10 3.83 22.34 13.44
C ARG A 10 3.44 20.98 13.99
N GLN A 11 3.31 19.98 13.12
CA GLN A 11 2.86 18.63 13.48
C GLN A 11 3.55 17.59 12.61
N SER A 12 3.71 16.38 13.14
CA SER A 12 4.20 15.24 12.36
C SER A 12 3.08 14.61 11.54
N ILE A 13 3.34 14.31 10.27
CA ILE A 13 2.41 13.61 9.37
C ILE A 13 3.10 12.38 8.79
N ILE A 14 2.37 11.26 8.75
CA ILE A 14 2.75 10.07 7.99
C ILE A 14 1.86 10.00 6.75
N VAL A 15 2.48 9.86 5.57
CA VAL A 15 1.78 9.67 4.30
C VAL A 15 2.26 8.38 3.67
N THR A 16 1.31 7.52 3.28
CA THR A 16 1.58 6.31 2.50
C THR A 16 1.02 6.48 1.10
N SER A 17 1.82 6.21 0.08
CA SER A 17 1.38 6.23 -1.31
C SER A 17 1.92 5.03 -2.06
N ASN A 18 1.10 4.45 -2.94
CA ASN A 18 1.53 3.44 -3.91
C ASN A 18 2.00 4.08 -5.23
N LEU A 19 2.00 5.41 -5.32
CA LEU A 19 2.45 6.17 -6.48
C LEU A 19 3.77 6.87 -6.19
N GLN A 20 4.67 6.87 -7.17
CA GLN A 20 5.90 7.66 -7.12
C GLN A 20 5.56 9.15 -7.16
N PHE A 21 6.40 10.01 -6.56
CA PHE A 21 6.13 11.46 -6.48
C PHE A 21 5.80 12.12 -7.83
N GLY A 22 6.48 11.72 -8.91
CA GLY A 22 6.19 12.25 -10.26
C GLY A 22 4.78 11.94 -10.76
N GLN A 23 4.15 10.88 -10.24
CA GLN A 23 2.79 10.50 -10.61
C GLN A 23 1.73 11.21 -9.76
N TRP A 24 2.08 11.90 -8.69
CA TRP A 24 1.07 12.55 -7.82
C TRP A 24 0.29 13.65 -8.54
N ASN A 25 0.87 14.22 -9.61
CA ASN A 25 0.18 15.19 -10.45
C ASN A 25 -1.09 14.61 -11.11
N THR A 26 -1.13 13.30 -11.38
CA THR A 26 -2.34 12.67 -11.98
C THR A 26 -3.51 12.64 -11.01
N VAL A 27 -3.23 12.63 -9.70
CA VAL A 27 -4.24 12.59 -8.64
C VAL A 27 -4.63 14.00 -8.19
N LEU A 28 -3.64 14.90 -8.11
CA LEU A 28 -3.82 16.26 -7.59
C LEU A 28 -4.18 17.29 -8.68
N GLY A 29 -3.99 16.95 -9.96
CA GLY A 29 -4.46 17.69 -11.13
C GLY A 29 -3.67 18.96 -11.49
N ASP A 30 -3.12 19.68 -10.52
CA ASP A 30 -2.29 20.87 -10.74
C ASP A 30 -0.83 20.59 -10.41
N ASN A 31 0.04 20.71 -11.42
CA ASN A 31 1.47 20.41 -11.30
C ASN A 31 2.19 21.38 -10.35
N ARG A 32 1.82 22.67 -10.35
CA ARG A 32 2.45 23.67 -9.48
C ARG A 32 2.07 23.43 -8.02
N LEU A 33 0.79 23.17 -7.78
CA LEU A 33 0.29 22.87 -6.43
C LEU A 33 0.87 21.55 -5.91
N THR A 34 0.99 20.54 -6.79
CA THR A 34 1.60 19.25 -6.46
C THR A 34 3.07 19.39 -6.09
N ALA A 35 3.85 20.10 -6.90
CA ALA A 35 5.26 20.35 -6.60
C ALA A 35 5.42 21.07 -5.24
N ALA A 36 4.63 22.13 -5.01
CA ALA A 36 4.67 22.88 -3.75
C ALA A 36 4.19 22.06 -2.54
N LEU A 37 3.33 21.07 -2.74
CA LEU A 37 2.90 20.13 -1.70
C LEU A 37 4.03 19.15 -1.35
N ILE A 38 4.62 18.54 -2.37
CA ILE A 38 5.71 17.57 -2.22
C ILE A 38 6.90 18.24 -1.54
N ASP A 39 7.30 19.43 -2.00
CA ASP A 39 8.37 20.23 -1.42
C ASP A 39 8.22 20.40 0.11
N ARG A 40 7.04 20.82 0.56
CA ARG A 40 6.73 20.96 2.00
C ARG A 40 6.73 19.64 2.75
N LEU A 41 6.25 18.56 2.13
CA LEU A 41 6.26 17.24 2.76
C LEU A 41 7.68 16.71 2.94
N VAL A 42 8.52 16.83 1.92
CA VAL A 42 9.85 16.20 1.90
C VAL A 42 10.92 17.00 2.65
N HIS A 43 10.71 18.31 2.86
CA HIS A 43 11.71 19.18 3.48
C HIS A 43 12.22 18.67 4.85
N HIS A 44 11.36 18.04 5.65
CA HIS A 44 11.72 17.43 6.94
C HIS A 44 11.27 15.97 7.09
N ALA A 45 11.06 15.25 5.99
CA ALA A 45 10.57 13.87 6.04
C ALA A 45 11.69 12.82 5.87
N HIS A 46 11.41 11.64 6.43
CA HIS A 46 12.11 10.42 6.08
C HIS A 46 11.31 9.66 5.03
N ILE A 47 11.92 9.41 3.87
CA ILE A 47 11.27 8.69 2.78
C ILE A 47 11.60 7.20 2.94
N LEU A 48 10.57 6.38 3.12
CA LEU A 48 10.69 4.94 3.20
C LEU A 48 10.12 4.33 1.91
N ALA A 49 11.00 3.78 1.08
CA ALA A 49 10.61 3.03 -0.09
C ALA A 49 10.30 1.58 0.32
N PHE A 50 9.11 1.11 -0.04
CA PHE A 50 8.69 -0.27 0.22
C PHE A 50 8.71 -1.06 -1.08
N GLU A 51 9.47 -2.15 -1.09
CA GLU A 51 9.56 -3.10 -2.18
C GLU A 51 9.25 -4.50 -1.67
N GLY A 52 8.69 -5.35 -2.52
CA GLY A 52 8.39 -6.75 -2.17
C GLY A 52 6.99 -7.19 -2.57
N GLU A 53 6.70 -8.45 -2.27
CA GLU A 53 5.42 -9.07 -2.61
C GLU A 53 4.27 -8.54 -1.73
N SER A 54 3.06 -8.55 -2.29
CA SER A 54 1.85 -8.19 -1.55
C SER A 54 1.59 -9.20 -0.44
N TYR A 55 1.65 -8.74 0.81
CA TYR A 55 1.29 -9.56 1.97
C TYR A 55 -0.12 -10.15 1.86
N ARG A 56 -1.07 -9.38 1.29
CA ARG A 56 -2.44 -9.85 1.06
C ARG A 56 -2.48 -11.01 0.07
N LEU A 57 -1.64 -10.95 -0.97
CA LEU A 57 -1.56 -11.99 -1.99
C LEU A 57 -0.98 -13.27 -1.39
N GLN A 58 0.15 -13.18 -0.67
CA GLN A 58 0.71 -14.34 0.04
C GLN A 58 -0.33 -15.00 0.96
N LYS A 59 -1.04 -14.21 1.77
CA LYS A 59 -2.08 -14.75 2.66
C LYS A 59 -3.22 -15.44 1.90
N ALA A 60 -3.66 -14.86 0.77
CA ALA A 60 -4.69 -15.45 -0.07
C ALA A 60 -4.24 -16.78 -0.71
N LEU A 61 -3.01 -16.83 -1.22
CA LEU A 61 -2.42 -18.05 -1.79
C LEU A 61 -2.27 -19.15 -0.73
N SER A 62 -1.80 -18.81 0.47
CA SER A 62 -1.70 -19.76 1.59
C SER A 62 -3.07 -20.31 1.99
N ALA A 63 -4.10 -19.46 2.05
CA ALA A 63 -5.46 -19.91 2.38
C ALA A 63 -6.04 -20.84 1.31
N ILE A 64 -5.81 -20.55 0.02
CA ILE A 64 -6.24 -21.42 -1.09
C ILE A 64 -5.53 -22.78 -1.02
N ALA A 65 -4.23 -22.80 -0.71
CA ALA A 65 -3.46 -24.03 -0.58
C ALA A 65 -3.99 -24.94 0.54
N ILE A 66 -4.38 -24.36 1.69
CA ILE A 66 -4.96 -25.11 2.82
C ILE A 66 -6.30 -25.77 2.43
N ASN A 67 -7.18 -25.03 1.75
CA ASN A 67 -8.47 -25.57 1.32
C ASN A 67 -8.30 -26.74 0.33
N GLN A 68 -7.28 -26.73 -0.52
CA GLN A 68 -7.00 -27.82 -1.45
C GLN A 68 -6.49 -29.09 -0.78
N SER A 69 -5.79 -28.98 0.36
CA SER A 69 -5.42 -30.16 1.16
C SER A 69 -6.63 -30.81 1.82
N GLU A 70 -7.52 -30.02 2.42
CA GLU A 70 -8.75 -30.56 3.05
C GLU A 70 -9.66 -31.25 2.02
N ASP A 71 -9.78 -30.69 0.81
CA ASP A 71 -10.62 -31.26 -0.25
C ASP A 71 -10.07 -32.61 -0.81
N LYS A 72 -8.74 -32.80 -0.76
CA LYS A 72 -8.11 -34.07 -1.13
C LYS A 72 -8.35 -35.14 -0.06
N ASP A 73 -8.18 -34.79 1.21
CA ASP A 73 -8.39 -35.73 2.32
C ASP A 73 -9.86 -36.18 2.41
N ASN A 74 -10.81 -35.26 2.17
CA ASN A 74 -12.25 -35.59 2.19
C ASN A 74 -12.70 -36.46 1.00
N ARG A 75 -12.02 -36.38 -0.15
CA ARG A 75 -12.26 -37.28 -1.29
C ARG A 75 -11.77 -38.70 -1.04
N ILE A 76 -10.68 -38.87 -0.28
CA ILE A 76 -10.13 -40.20 0.02
C ILE A 76 -11.05 -40.94 1.02
N THR A 77 -11.60 -40.25 2.02
CA THR A 77 -12.52 -40.84 3.01
C THR A 77 -13.89 -41.20 2.40
N THR A 78 -14.40 -40.39 1.47
CA THR A 78 -15.71 -40.65 0.82
C THR A 78 -15.68 -41.82 -0.17
N THR A 79 -14.52 -42.15 -0.75
CA THR A 79 -14.39 -43.26 -1.71
C THR A 79 -14.09 -44.61 -1.03
N ALA A 80 -13.90 -44.62 0.30
CA ALA A 80 -13.51 -45.79 1.08
C ALA A 80 -14.67 -46.42 1.90
N ASN A 81 -15.90 -45.92 1.77
CA ASN A 81 -17.13 -46.49 2.32
C ASN A 81 -18.08 -46.93 1.20
#